data_AF-A0A1Z4VQV0-F1
#
_entry.id   AF-A0A1Z4VQV0-F1
#
_cell.length_a   1.000
_cell.length_b   1.000
_cell.length_c   1.000
_cell.angle_alpha   90.00
_cell.angle_beta   90.00
_cell.angle_gamma   90.00
#
_symmetry.space_group_name_H-M   'P 1'
#
loop_
_entity.id
_entity.type
_entity.pdbx_description
1 polymer ?
#
loop_
_entity_poly.entity_id
_entity_poly.type
_entity_poly.pdbx_seq_one_letter_code
_entity_poly.pdbx_strand_id
1 'polypeptide(L)'
;MSMKLTQKRFLKGTREFEIIDDAIHVRIKTPFNKEKLTVSLSMLNPNPVVNQACLEFHGRDTNEPVLSLLLNQPNPEEFDAFVEALKRRVLEEYSVAAGVKAASHSGEFDGNHHHEPPEFEESHDIRLRVKVQAVDAERIEHAIQMLETYLVADDIKPLLSALEALKAEPRNESCLVQVAAAFNDLKGMQGAVLTYAPYLSILFSDNPFE
;
A
#
# COMPACT_ATOMS: atom_id res chain seq x y z
N MET A 1 -26.42 5.33 -1.62
CA MET A 1 -25.85 4.98 -2.95
C MET A 1 -24.40 4.61 -2.73
N SER A 2 -24.04 3.34 -2.91
CA SER A 2 -22.66 2.87 -2.85
C SER A 2 -22.09 2.75 -4.27
N MET A 3 -20.79 2.99 -4.42
CA MET A 3 -20.10 2.84 -5.69
C MET A 3 -18.80 2.10 -5.46
N LYS A 4 -18.47 1.16 -6.35
CA LYS A 4 -17.34 0.25 -6.17
C LYS A 4 -16.43 0.28 -7.39
N LEU A 5 -15.11 0.31 -7.15
CA LEU A 5 -14.06 0.13 -8.14
C LEU A 5 -13.22 -1.08 -7.75
N THR A 6 -12.99 -1.99 -8.68
CA THR A 6 -12.14 -3.17 -8.44
C THR A 6 -10.97 -3.18 -9.42
N GLN A 7 -9.77 -2.98 -8.88
CA GLN A 7 -8.53 -3.00 -9.65
C GLN A 7 -7.83 -4.33 -9.41
N LYS A 8 -7.89 -5.21 -10.41
CA LYS A 8 -7.21 -6.50 -10.38
C LYS A 8 -5.82 -6.33 -10.97
N ARG A 9 -4.81 -6.68 -10.19
CA ARG A 9 -3.45 -6.86 -10.71
C ARG A 9 -3.17 -8.35 -10.71
N PHE A 10 -2.89 -8.89 -11.89
CA PHE A 10 -2.40 -10.27 -11.99
C PHE A 10 -1.18 -10.39 -11.06
N LEU A 11 -1.23 -11.30 -10.08
CA LEU A 11 -0.17 -11.60 -9.09
C LEU A 11 0.05 -10.59 -7.95
N LYS A 12 -0.20 -9.29 -8.14
CA LYS A 12 -0.17 -8.28 -7.04
C LYS A 12 -1.46 -8.19 -6.24
N GLY A 13 -2.46 -9.00 -6.59
CA GLY A 13 -3.71 -9.10 -5.86
C GLY A 13 -4.81 -8.20 -6.38
N THR A 14 -5.88 -8.10 -5.60
CA THR A 14 -7.06 -7.30 -5.93
C THR A 14 -7.16 -6.13 -4.94
N ARG A 15 -7.32 -4.92 -5.46
CA ARG A 15 -7.66 -3.73 -4.68
C ARG A 15 -9.11 -3.40 -4.98
N GLU A 16 -9.93 -3.39 -3.94
CA GLU A 16 -11.34 -3.03 -4.02
C GLU A 16 -11.54 -1.73 -3.24
N PHE A 17 -12.20 -0.78 -3.88
CA PHE A 17 -12.54 0.52 -3.32
C PHE A 17 -14.04 0.64 -3.32
N GLU A 18 -14.65 0.93 -2.19
CA GLU A 18 -16.10 1.06 -2.06
C GLU A 18 -16.43 2.33 -1.30
N ILE A 19 -17.10 3.26 -1.97
CA ILE A 19 -17.60 4.49 -1.36
C ILE A 19 -18.94 4.16 -0.71
N ILE A 20 -19.02 4.31 0.60
CA ILE A 20 -20.23 4.11 1.40
C ILE A 20 -20.40 5.34 2.26
N ASP A 21 -21.53 6.02 2.07
CA ASP A 21 -21.90 7.24 2.79
C ASP A 21 -20.81 8.32 2.75
N ASP A 22 -20.13 8.57 3.87
CA ASP A 22 -19.10 9.59 4.10
C ASP A 22 -17.67 9.01 4.16
N ALA A 23 -17.50 7.73 3.80
CA ALA A 23 -16.22 7.04 3.83
C ALA A 23 -15.94 6.23 2.57
N ILE A 24 -14.65 5.98 2.33
CA ILE A 24 -14.18 5.00 1.35
C ILE A 24 -13.54 3.82 2.10
N HIS A 25 -14.06 2.63 1.83
CA HIS A 25 -13.51 1.38 2.30
C HIS A 25 -12.60 0.80 1.24
N VAL A 26 -11.36 0.54 1.62
CA VAL A 26 -10.34 -0.07 0.78
C VAL A 26 -10.09 -1.47 1.28
N ARG A 27 -10.13 -2.45 0.38
CA ARG A 27 -9.77 -3.83 0.66
C ARG A 27 -8.69 -4.26 -0.31
N ILE A 28 -7.55 -4.65 0.22
CA ILE A 28 -6.42 -5.08 -0.59
C ILE A 28 -6.17 -6.54 -0.24
N LYS A 29 -6.27 -7.39 -1.26
CA LYS A 29 -6.06 -8.82 -1.13
C LYS A 29 -4.89 -9.20 -2.02
N THR A 30 -3.72 -9.35 -1.43
CA THR A 30 -2.56 -9.95 -2.10
C THR A 30 -2.54 -11.47 -1.82
N PRO A 31 -1.68 -12.25 -2.49
CA PRO A 31 -1.55 -13.68 -2.18
C PRO A 31 -1.03 -13.96 -0.76
N PHE A 32 -0.48 -12.95 -0.05
CA PHE A 32 0.13 -13.07 1.28
C PHE A 32 -0.65 -12.36 2.39
N ASN A 33 -1.35 -11.28 2.05
CA ASN A 33 -1.98 -10.41 3.03
C ASN A 33 -3.39 -9.99 2.59
N LYS A 34 -4.24 -9.72 3.59
CA LYS A 34 -5.56 -9.11 3.42
C LYS A 34 -5.64 -7.90 4.31
N GLU A 35 -5.65 -6.73 3.70
CA GLU A 35 -5.75 -5.48 4.41
C GLU A 35 -7.09 -4.82 4.17
N LYS A 36 -7.54 -4.10 5.19
CA LYS A 36 -8.75 -3.29 5.14
C LYS A 36 -8.42 -1.93 5.73
N LEU A 37 -8.65 -0.88 4.96
CA LEU A 37 -8.55 0.50 5.40
C LEU A 37 -9.93 1.16 5.23
N THR A 38 -10.26 2.06 6.15
CA THR A 38 -11.42 2.93 6.01
C THR A 38 -10.92 4.37 6.13
N VAL A 39 -11.20 5.18 5.13
CA VAL A 39 -10.79 6.59 5.09
C VAL A 39 -12.03 7.45 5.04
N SER A 40 -12.14 8.43 5.95
CA SER A 40 -13.22 9.42 5.90
C SER A 40 -13.00 10.37 4.73
N LEU A 41 -14.04 10.63 3.94
CA LEU A 41 -13.97 11.54 2.80
C LEU A 41 -13.67 12.98 3.23
N SER A 42 -14.04 13.35 4.45
CA SER A 42 -13.73 14.66 5.04
C SER A 42 -12.22 14.92 5.16
N MET A 43 -11.42 13.86 5.31
CA MET A 43 -9.96 13.95 5.44
C MET A 43 -9.25 14.09 4.11
N LEU A 44 -9.94 13.86 2.98
CA LEU A 44 -9.33 13.89 1.65
C LEU A 44 -9.37 15.29 1.04
N ASN A 45 -8.33 15.61 0.29
CA ASN A 45 -8.32 16.76 -0.59
C ASN A 45 -9.14 16.43 -1.86
N PRO A 46 -10.11 17.29 -2.28
CA PRO A 46 -10.91 17.05 -3.47
C PRO A 46 -10.13 17.11 -4.78
N ASN A 47 -8.90 17.63 -4.78
CA ASN A 47 -8.05 17.75 -5.94
C ASN A 47 -6.98 16.65 -5.93
N PRO A 48 -7.25 15.48 -6.54
CA PRO A 48 -6.25 14.43 -6.63
C PRO A 48 -5.12 14.82 -7.58
N VAL A 49 -3.93 14.31 -7.30
CA VAL A 49 -2.72 14.55 -8.09
C VAL A 49 -2.38 13.30 -8.89
N VAL A 50 -2.05 13.48 -10.17
CA VAL A 50 -1.53 12.38 -10.98
C VAL A 50 -0.05 12.21 -10.67
N ASN A 51 0.31 11.04 -10.15
CA ASN A 51 1.69 10.66 -9.89
C ASN A 51 2.00 9.35 -10.62
N GLN A 52 2.80 9.44 -11.68
CA GLN A 52 3.19 8.31 -12.53
C GLN A 52 1.98 7.53 -13.08
N ALA A 53 1.73 6.33 -12.56
CA ALA A 53 0.65 5.43 -12.96
C ALA A 53 -0.55 5.47 -11.98
N CYS A 54 -0.48 6.34 -10.98
CA CYS A 54 -1.46 6.46 -9.92
C CYS A 54 -2.14 7.84 -9.94
N LEU A 55 -3.40 7.85 -9.52
CA LEU A 55 -4.13 9.04 -9.11
C LEU A 55 -4.20 9.02 -7.59
N GLU A 56 -3.55 9.98 -6.96
CA GLU A 56 -3.38 10.06 -5.50
C GLU A 56 -4.33 11.11 -4.91
N PHE A 57 -5.06 10.72 -3.88
CA PHE A 57 -5.79 11.63 -3.01
C PHE A 57 -4.98 11.85 -1.75
N HIS A 58 -4.64 13.10 -1.50
CA HIS A 58 -3.85 13.49 -0.36
C HIS A 58 -4.75 13.84 0.82
N GLY A 59 -4.17 13.88 2.02
CA GLY A 59 -4.83 14.42 3.19
C GLY A 59 -5.18 15.91 3.00
N ARG A 60 -6.18 16.37 3.76
CA ARG A 60 -6.54 17.79 3.79
C ARG A 60 -5.44 18.63 4.45
N ASP A 61 -4.89 18.10 5.54
CA ASP A 61 -3.90 18.78 6.38
C ASP A 61 -2.47 18.28 6.14
N THR A 62 -2.32 17.18 5.38
CA THR A 62 -1.03 16.58 5.03
C THR A 62 -0.89 16.54 3.51
N ASN A 63 0.30 16.86 3.01
CA ASN A 63 0.60 16.70 1.58
C ASN A 63 0.98 15.25 1.23
N GLU A 64 0.56 14.29 2.06
CA GLU A 64 0.87 12.87 1.92
C GLU A 64 -0.28 12.13 1.23
N PRO A 65 0.01 11.15 0.36
CA PRO A 65 -1.01 10.33 -0.28
C PRO A 65 -1.69 9.44 0.77
N VAL A 66 -3.02 9.53 0.85
CA VAL A 66 -3.85 8.70 1.74
C VAL A 66 -4.54 7.59 0.94
N LEU A 67 -4.78 7.83 -0.35
CA LEU A 67 -5.42 6.88 -1.24
C LEU A 67 -4.82 6.97 -2.65
N SER A 68 -4.27 5.86 -3.15
CA SER A 68 -3.67 5.80 -4.49
C SER A 68 -4.46 4.84 -5.39
N LEU A 69 -5.06 5.34 -6.48
CA LEU A 69 -5.80 4.55 -7.46
C LEU A 69 -4.97 4.34 -8.73
N LEU A 70 -4.97 3.13 -9.31
CA LEU A 70 -4.28 2.91 -10.59
C LEU A 70 -5.05 3.55 -11.75
N LEU A 71 -4.37 4.34 -12.56
CA LEU A 71 -4.99 5.05 -13.69
C LEU A 71 -5.64 4.08 -14.67
N ASN A 72 -6.87 4.42 -15.11
CA ASN A 72 -7.61 3.72 -16.16
C ASN A 72 -7.91 2.24 -15.86
N GLN A 73 -7.84 1.82 -14.60
CA GLN A 73 -8.18 0.44 -14.20
C GLN A 73 -9.52 0.37 -13.46
N PRO A 74 -10.39 -0.60 -13.80
CA PRO A 74 -10.19 -1.69 -14.77
C PRO A 74 -10.29 -1.25 -16.24
N ASN A 75 -11.00 -0.16 -16.51
CA ASN A 75 -11.05 0.53 -17.80
C ASN A 75 -11.26 2.04 -17.53
N PRO A 76 -10.98 2.91 -18.51
CA PRO A 76 -11.13 4.36 -18.35
C PRO A 76 -12.55 4.78 -17.93
N GLU A 77 -13.59 4.16 -18.49
CA GLU A 77 -14.98 4.54 -18.23
C GLU A 77 -15.40 4.29 -16.77
N GLU A 78 -15.14 3.08 -16.26
CA GLU A 78 -15.42 2.73 -14.86
C GLU A 78 -14.54 3.51 -13.90
N PHE A 79 -13.27 3.71 -14.26
CA PHE A 79 -12.31 4.47 -13.47
C PHE A 79 -12.76 5.95 -13.35
N ASP A 80 -13.04 6.61 -14.46
CA ASP A 80 -13.43 8.02 -14.50
C ASP A 80 -14.78 8.21 -13.79
N ALA A 81 -15.75 7.32 -14.00
CA ALA A 81 -17.02 7.37 -13.30
C ALA A 81 -16.85 7.28 -11.78
N PHE A 82 -15.96 6.40 -11.31
CA PHE A 82 -15.66 6.26 -9.88
C PHE A 82 -14.94 7.49 -9.32
N VAL A 83 -13.94 8.00 -10.04
CA VAL A 83 -13.16 9.17 -9.63
C VAL A 83 -14.05 10.42 -9.53
N GLU A 84 -14.92 10.65 -10.50
CA GLU A 84 -15.85 11.78 -10.49
C GLU A 84 -16.88 11.66 -9.36
N ALA A 85 -17.37 10.44 -9.08
CA ALA A 85 -18.24 10.21 -7.94
C ALA A 85 -17.51 10.48 -6.60
N LEU A 86 -16.25 10.03 -6.48
CA LEU A 86 -15.43 10.25 -5.29
C LEU A 86 -15.17 11.75 -5.07
N LYS A 87 -14.71 12.47 -6.10
CA LYS A 87 -14.47 13.92 -6.03
C LYS A 87 -15.73 14.67 -5.61
N ARG A 88 -16.89 14.34 -6.19
CA ARG A 88 -18.17 14.97 -5.84
C ARG A 88 -18.50 14.76 -4.37
N ARG A 89 -18.37 13.53 -3.86
CA ARG A 89 -18.64 13.23 -2.44
C ARG A 89 -17.66 13.91 -1.49
N VAL A 90 -16.37 13.92 -1.82
CA VAL A 90 -15.36 14.65 -1.04
C VAL A 90 -15.68 16.15 -1.01
N LEU A 91 -16.12 16.73 -2.13
CA LEU A 91 -16.50 18.15 -2.20
C LEU A 91 -17.79 18.45 -1.39
N GLU A 92 -18.78 17.58 -1.43
CA GLU A 92 -19.99 17.69 -0.60
C GLU A 92 -19.61 17.73 0.88
N GLU A 93 -18.80 16.78 1.36
CA GLU A 93 -18.29 16.75 2.74
C GLU A 93 -17.40 17.95 3.07
N TYR A 94 -16.59 18.40 2.11
CA TYR A 94 -15.77 19.62 2.24
C TYR A 94 -16.65 20.85 2.47
N SER A 95 -17.75 20.99 1.71
CA SER A 95 -18.68 22.11 1.81
C SER A 95 -19.52 22.08 3.10
N VAL A 96 -19.92 20.90 3.57
CA VAL A 96 -20.62 20.73 4.86
C VAL A 96 -19.69 21.11 6.01
N ALA A 97 -18.45 20.62 6.01
CA ALA A 97 -17.46 20.97 7.03
C ALA A 97 -17.14 22.47 7.02
N ALA A 98 -17.01 23.10 5.85
CA ALA A 98 -16.78 24.53 5.73
C ALA A 98 -18.01 25.36 6.15
N GLY A 99 -19.23 24.90 5.85
CA GLY A 99 -20.49 25.52 6.25
C GLY A 99 -20.73 25.48 7.77
N VAL A 100 -20.37 24.37 8.43
CA VAL A 100 -20.40 24.26 9.90
C VAL A 100 -19.35 25.17 10.55
N LYS A 101 -18.18 25.34 9.92
CA LYS A 101 -17.13 26.24 10.40
C LYS A 101 -17.52 27.72 10.23
N ALA A 102 -18.22 28.08 9.15
CA ALA A 102 -18.73 29.44 8.94
C ALA A 102 -19.81 29.85 9.96
N ALA A 103 -20.58 28.90 10.49
CA ALA A 103 -21.58 29.16 11.55
C ALA A 103 -20.96 29.31 12.96
N SER A 104 -19.67 29.01 13.13
CA SER A 104 -19.00 29.03 14.44
C SER A 104 -18.02 30.19 14.63
N HIS A 105 -17.88 31.10 13.65
CA HIS A 105 -17.02 32.27 13.77
C HIS A 105 -17.82 33.55 14.05
N SER A 106 -18.40 33.61 15.24
CA SER A 106 -18.63 34.88 15.93
C SER A 106 -18.34 34.68 17.41
N GLY A 107 -17.14 35.06 17.86
CA GLY A 107 -16.79 35.01 19.28
C GLY A 107 -15.29 35.12 19.55
N GLU A 108 -14.85 36.37 19.76
CA GLU A 108 -13.76 36.79 20.65
C GLU A 108 -12.33 36.27 20.46
N PHE A 109 -11.52 37.16 19.91
CA PHE A 109 -10.10 37.31 20.17
C PHE A 109 -9.87 37.75 21.63
N ASP A 110 -9.20 36.96 22.46
CA ASP A 110 -8.28 37.46 23.49
C ASP A 110 -7.33 36.36 24.03
N GLY A 111 -6.09 36.75 24.36
CA GLY A 111 -5.37 36.13 25.49
C GLY A 111 -4.41 34.95 25.27
N ASN A 112 -3.26 35.22 24.65
CA ASN A 112 -1.87 34.91 25.12
C ASN A 112 -1.37 33.48 25.51
N HIS A 113 -0.05 33.33 25.32
CA HIS A 113 0.94 32.44 25.96
C HIS A 113 1.48 31.20 25.22
N HIS A 114 2.80 31.26 25.02
CA HIS A 114 3.74 30.21 24.60
C HIS A 114 3.66 28.92 25.44
N HIS A 115 3.83 27.77 24.78
CA HIS A 115 4.42 26.58 25.39
C HIS A 115 5.38 25.92 24.39
N GLU A 116 6.58 25.58 24.87
CA GLU A 116 7.67 24.85 24.20
C GLU A 116 7.28 23.40 23.81
N PRO A 117 8.06 22.71 22.96
CA PRO A 117 7.63 21.55 22.20
C PRO A 117 7.73 20.24 22.99
N PRO A 118 7.06 19.16 22.56
CA PRO A 118 7.53 17.82 22.86
C PRO A 118 8.65 17.42 21.89
N GLU A 119 9.83 17.16 22.43
CA GLU A 119 10.80 16.25 21.83
C GLU A 119 10.22 14.84 21.85
N PHE A 120 10.07 14.21 20.68
CA PHE A 120 10.01 12.75 20.59
C PHE A 120 10.89 12.27 19.44
N GLU A 121 11.84 11.43 19.83
CA GLU A 121 12.79 10.74 18.99
C GLU A 121 12.14 9.70 18.06
N GLU A 122 12.82 9.55 16.93
CA GLU A 122 12.99 8.33 16.13
C GLU A 122 11.73 7.60 15.64
N SER A 123 11.44 7.79 14.36
CA SER A 123 11.11 6.66 13.50
C SER A 123 11.66 6.93 12.10
N HIS A 124 12.84 6.36 11.88
CA HIS A 124 13.54 6.13 10.62
C HIS A 124 12.79 6.58 9.36
N ASP A 125 13.36 7.59 8.69
CA ASP A 125 13.20 7.82 7.26
C ASP A 125 13.55 6.53 6.49
N ILE A 126 12.60 5.61 6.37
CA ILE A 126 12.67 4.55 5.37
C ILE A 126 12.02 5.11 4.10
N ARG A 127 12.76 6.01 3.45
CA ARG A 127 12.55 6.37 2.05
C ARG A 127 12.73 5.09 1.24
N LEU A 128 11.65 4.48 0.76
CA LEU A 128 11.79 3.36 -0.17
C LEU A 128 10.73 3.41 -1.25
N ARG A 129 10.92 4.39 -2.15
CA ARG A 129 10.49 4.35 -3.55
C ARG A 129 10.50 2.90 -4.06
N VAL A 130 9.35 2.24 -4.15
CA VAL A 130 9.22 1.03 -4.98
C VAL A 130 9.18 1.48 -6.43
N LYS A 131 10.37 1.86 -6.93
CA LYS A 131 10.70 1.55 -8.31
C LYS A 131 10.48 0.05 -8.46
N VAL A 132 9.95 -0.36 -9.60
CA VAL A 132 10.16 -1.70 -10.16
C VAL A 132 11.67 -1.87 -10.36
N GLN A 133 12.43 -1.98 -9.27
CA GLN A 133 13.83 -2.31 -9.27
C GLN A 133 13.86 -3.82 -9.45
N ALA A 134 14.61 -4.26 -10.48
CA ALA A 134 14.90 -5.67 -10.67
C ALA A 134 15.31 -6.27 -9.33
N VAL A 135 14.80 -7.46 -9.03
CA VAL A 135 15.17 -8.16 -7.79
C VAL A 135 16.70 -8.21 -7.72
N ASP A 136 17.27 -7.80 -6.59
CA ASP A 136 18.70 -7.88 -6.36
C ASP A 136 19.13 -9.35 -6.28
N ALA A 137 19.75 -9.84 -7.36
CA ALA A 137 20.15 -11.23 -7.50
C ALA A 137 21.24 -11.63 -6.49
N GLU A 138 22.11 -10.70 -6.09
CA GLU A 138 23.15 -10.97 -5.09
C GLU A 138 22.53 -11.19 -3.70
N ARG A 139 21.50 -10.41 -3.37
CA ARG A 139 20.73 -10.63 -2.12
C ARG A 139 19.96 -11.94 -2.13
N ILE A 140 19.46 -12.38 -3.29
CA ILE A 140 18.81 -13.69 -3.43
C ILE A 140 19.82 -14.82 -3.27
N GLU A 141 21.00 -14.71 -3.86
CA GLU A 141 22.08 -15.68 -3.70
C GLU A 141 22.50 -15.82 -2.22
N HIS A 142 22.70 -14.70 -1.54
CA HIS A 142 23.01 -14.72 -0.11
C HIS A 142 21.88 -15.33 0.72
N ALA A 143 20.62 -15.05 0.38
CA ALA A 143 19.47 -15.66 1.04
C ALA A 143 19.44 -17.19 0.84
N ILE A 144 19.67 -17.68 -0.37
CA ILE A 144 19.76 -19.12 -0.68
C ILE A 144 20.85 -19.77 0.18
N GLN A 145 22.05 -19.19 0.21
CA GLN A 145 23.18 -19.72 0.98
C GLN A 145 22.86 -19.81 2.48
N MET A 146 22.25 -18.78 3.05
CA MET A 146 21.85 -18.77 4.46
C MET A 146 20.79 -19.83 4.75
N LEU A 147 19.80 -19.98 3.88
CA LEU A 147 18.75 -21.00 4.04
C LEU A 147 19.33 -22.42 3.95
N GLU A 148 20.21 -22.70 3.00
CA GLU A 148 20.88 -24.00 2.87
C GLU A 148 21.80 -24.33 4.06
N THR A 149 22.40 -23.31 4.67
CA THR A 149 23.30 -23.48 5.82
C THR A 149 22.54 -23.82 7.11
N TYR A 150 21.39 -23.19 7.33
CA TYR A 150 20.70 -23.23 8.62
C TYR A 150 19.38 -24.01 8.62
N LEU A 151 18.85 -24.39 7.46
CA LEU A 151 17.62 -25.16 7.33
C LEU A 151 17.87 -26.48 6.61
N VAL A 152 17.00 -27.46 6.89
CA VAL A 152 17.05 -28.76 6.21
C VAL A 152 16.60 -28.58 4.77
N ALA A 153 17.52 -28.78 3.83
CA ALA A 153 17.31 -28.50 2.41
C ALA A 153 16.08 -29.22 1.81
N ASP A 154 15.73 -30.41 2.31
CA ASP A 154 14.56 -31.17 1.83
C ASP A 154 13.23 -30.48 2.15
N ASP A 155 13.13 -29.81 3.30
CA ASP A 155 11.89 -29.14 3.75
C ASP A 155 11.64 -27.82 3.02
N ILE A 156 12.72 -27.18 2.53
CA ILE A 156 12.66 -25.89 1.83
C ILE A 156 13.01 -25.99 0.34
N LYS A 157 13.19 -27.20 -0.20
CA LYS A 157 13.61 -27.44 -1.58
C LYS A 157 12.74 -26.72 -2.63
N PRO A 158 11.39 -26.66 -2.49
CA PRO A 158 10.57 -25.91 -3.43
C PRO A 158 10.86 -24.41 -3.39
N LEU A 159 11.14 -23.85 -2.20
CA LEU A 159 11.50 -22.45 -2.04
C LEU A 159 12.87 -22.15 -2.64
N LEU A 160 13.87 -22.99 -2.36
CA LEU A 160 15.23 -22.83 -2.93
C LEU A 160 15.20 -22.87 -4.46
N SER A 161 14.45 -23.80 -5.05
CA SER A 161 14.31 -23.91 -6.50
C SER A 161 13.67 -22.67 -7.11
N ALA A 162 12.65 -22.11 -6.44
CA ALA A 162 11.99 -20.90 -6.90
C ALA A 162 12.91 -19.66 -6.76
N LEU A 163 13.71 -19.59 -5.70
CA LEU A 163 14.68 -18.50 -5.51
C LEU A 163 15.80 -18.55 -6.54
N GLU A 164 16.28 -19.75 -6.90
CA GLU A 164 17.25 -19.93 -7.99
C GLU A 164 16.67 -19.47 -9.34
N ALA A 165 15.41 -19.81 -9.64
CA ALA A 165 14.75 -19.31 -10.84
C ALA A 165 14.61 -17.77 -10.83
N LEU A 166 14.27 -17.18 -9.68
CA LEU A 166 14.19 -15.74 -9.52
C LEU A 166 15.57 -15.06 -9.62
N LYS A 167 16.63 -15.71 -9.14
CA LYS A 167 18.02 -15.23 -9.30
C LYS A 167 18.43 -15.20 -10.77
N ALA A 168 18.09 -16.24 -11.53
CA ALA A 168 18.38 -16.33 -12.96
C ALA A 168 17.58 -15.32 -13.79
N GLU A 169 16.32 -15.07 -13.39
CA GLU A 169 15.44 -14.12 -14.07
C GLU A 169 14.83 -13.10 -13.08
N PRO A 170 15.59 -12.08 -12.63
CA PRO A 170 15.16 -11.16 -11.56
C PRO A 170 14.02 -10.21 -11.92
N ARG A 171 13.61 -10.23 -13.19
CA ARG A 171 12.47 -9.47 -13.73
C ARG A 171 11.29 -10.38 -14.11
N ASN A 172 11.43 -11.70 -13.94
CA ASN A 172 10.38 -12.65 -14.30
C ASN A 172 9.36 -12.76 -13.17
N GLU A 173 8.19 -12.21 -13.42
CA GLU A 173 7.07 -12.18 -12.47
C GLU A 173 6.56 -13.59 -12.13
N SER A 174 6.70 -14.57 -13.03
CA SER A 174 6.32 -15.96 -12.75
C SER A 174 7.25 -16.61 -11.71
N CYS A 175 8.53 -16.23 -11.71
CA CYS A 175 9.49 -16.69 -10.70
C CYS A 175 9.14 -16.11 -9.32
N LEU A 176 8.76 -14.83 -9.26
CA LEU A 176 8.27 -14.22 -8.01
C LEU A 176 7.08 -15.01 -7.46
N VAL A 177 6.10 -15.35 -8.29
CA VAL A 177 4.92 -16.14 -7.87
C VAL A 177 5.29 -17.51 -7.32
N GLN A 178 6.26 -18.18 -7.94
CA GLN A 178 6.72 -19.48 -7.48
C GLN A 178 7.40 -19.37 -6.11
N VAL A 179 8.23 -18.34 -5.89
CA VAL A 179 8.86 -18.07 -4.59
C VAL A 179 7.80 -17.88 -3.52
N ALA A 180 6.80 -17.09 -3.86
CA ALA A 180 5.72 -16.71 -2.99
C ALA A 180 4.82 -17.91 -2.64
N ALA A 181 4.42 -18.72 -3.62
CA ALA A 181 3.67 -19.96 -3.42
C ALA A 181 4.45 -20.97 -2.56
N ALA A 182 5.73 -21.20 -2.89
CA ALA A 182 6.59 -22.10 -2.15
C ALA A 182 6.74 -21.64 -0.69
N PHE A 183 6.93 -20.34 -0.44
CA PHE A 183 6.99 -19.77 0.91
C PHE A 183 5.69 -19.97 1.70
N ASN A 184 4.52 -19.82 1.06
CA ASN A 184 3.23 -20.08 1.70
C ASN A 184 3.04 -21.55 2.10
N ASP A 185 3.55 -22.47 1.29
CA ASP A 185 3.44 -23.91 1.54
C ASP A 185 4.35 -24.39 2.69
N LEU A 186 5.34 -23.59 3.11
CA LEU A 186 6.22 -23.90 4.25
C LEU A 186 5.53 -23.84 5.62
N LYS A 187 4.30 -23.29 5.69
CA LYS A 187 3.49 -23.22 6.92
C LYS A 187 4.31 -22.69 8.12
N GLY A 188 4.58 -23.54 9.12
CA GLY A 188 5.28 -23.14 10.36
C GLY A 188 6.76 -22.76 10.18
N MET A 189 7.38 -23.08 9.04
CA MET A 189 8.79 -22.76 8.78
C MET A 189 9.00 -21.34 8.23
N GLN A 190 7.93 -20.60 7.93
CA GLN A 190 8.02 -19.23 7.44
C GLN A 190 8.84 -18.32 8.35
N GLY A 191 8.66 -18.42 9.68
CA GLY A 191 9.43 -17.62 10.64
C GLY A 191 10.93 -17.93 10.61
N ALA A 192 11.29 -19.20 10.44
CA ALA A 192 12.69 -19.62 10.33
C ALA A 192 13.30 -19.13 9.02
N VAL A 193 12.56 -19.20 7.91
CA VAL A 193 12.98 -18.66 6.61
C VAL A 193 13.20 -17.15 6.69
N LEU A 194 12.29 -16.38 7.28
CA LEU A 194 12.44 -14.93 7.40
C LEU A 194 13.60 -14.53 8.33
N THR A 195 13.95 -15.37 9.30
CA THR A 195 15.13 -15.16 10.16
C THR A 195 16.43 -15.19 9.34
N TYR A 196 16.57 -16.16 8.43
CA TYR A 196 17.81 -16.36 7.66
C TYR A 196 17.83 -15.64 6.31
N ALA A 197 16.65 -15.33 5.76
CA ALA A 197 16.47 -14.62 4.50
C ALA A 197 15.56 -13.39 4.67
N PRO A 198 15.99 -12.36 5.44
CA PRO A 198 15.17 -11.18 5.73
C PRO A 198 14.85 -10.35 4.48
N TYR A 199 15.62 -10.51 3.40
CA TYR A 199 15.33 -9.88 2.12
C TYR A 199 13.98 -10.34 1.54
N LEU A 200 13.52 -11.55 1.87
CA LEU A 200 12.18 -12.01 1.49
C LEU A 200 11.08 -11.15 2.10
N SER A 201 11.25 -10.66 3.33
CA SER A 201 10.30 -9.70 3.91
C SER A 201 10.20 -8.45 3.07
N ILE A 202 11.31 -7.94 2.53
CA ILE A 202 11.30 -6.75 1.67
C ILE A 202 10.63 -7.07 0.33
N LEU A 203 10.90 -8.24 -0.25
CA LEU A 203 10.22 -8.69 -1.48
C LEU A 203 8.71 -8.87 -1.31
N PHE A 204 8.26 -9.24 -0.11
CA PHE A 204 6.85 -9.44 0.20
C PHE A 204 6.17 -8.19 0.77
N SER A 205 6.93 -7.19 1.19
CA SER A 205 6.44 -5.91 1.70
C SER A 205 6.07 -5.01 0.52
N ASP A 206 5.03 -5.37 -0.22
CA ASP A 206 4.34 -4.40 -1.09
C ASP A 206 3.59 -3.45 -0.14
N ASN A 207 4.10 -2.24 0.05
CA ASN A 207 3.39 -1.18 0.76
C ASN A 207 2.16 -0.80 -0.11
N PRO A 208 0.93 -1.08 0.32
CA PRO A 208 -0.25 -0.92 -0.53
C PRO A 208 -0.71 0.53 -0.72
N PHE A 209 -0.04 1.45 -0.03
CA PHE A 209 -0.31 2.88 0.01
C PHE A 209 0.80 3.73 -0.62
N GLU A 210 1.79 3.11 -1.28
CA GLU A 210 2.65 3.82 -2.24
C GLU A 210 1.91 4.04 -3.58
#